data_AF-A0A5D2ZXV2-F1
#
_entry.id   AF-A0A5D2ZXV2-F1
#
_cell.length_a   1.000
_cell.length_b   1.000
_cell.length_c   1.000
_cell.angle_alpha   90.00
_cell.angle_beta   90.00
_cell.angle_gamma   90.00
#
_symmetry.space_group_name_H-M   'P 1'
#
loop_
_entity.id
_entity.type
_entity.pdbx_description
1 polymer ?
#
loop_
_entity_poly.entity_id
_entity_poly.type
_entity_poly.pdbx_seq_one_letter_code
_entity_poly.pdbx_strand_id
1 'polypeptide(L)'
;MECAGKGSGTRCLGPARKRCGSCGAVSYCSASHQISHWKVHREECERLERQMKNLDLLNDFPFTFSQESTVQISEKQESRCSFLRKRGIHQVGLWVCECHCGASVTSFGNSRLESDTWNLSNILCPCRGPSSPIAKALCSWKDYYEWRCIPLQSPVSLLLHWPLTVYHAIQLAGLGSLTSEISKLRIHYLGPEKELLQLAVFGELHAVFPGVFVRIELIGPAVPHHRDGDKIDLHSYAHCIEQDCDCRYKNENASCSIGHASSAVTLQLHRGYYHDRFLDISKDSLPHLVIAPNAGVAAYASWLPTIVCLQS
;
A
#
# COMPACT_ATOMS: atom_id res chain seq x y z
N MET A 1 13.46 17.70 2.33
CA MET A 1 14.03 17.08 3.55
C MET A 1 13.89 18.05 4.71
N GLU A 2 13.31 17.58 5.81
CA GLU A 2 13.29 18.33 7.08
C GLU A 2 14.61 18.17 7.83
N CYS A 3 14.89 19.09 8.75
CA CYS A 3 16.08 18.99 9.61
C CYS A 3 15.81 17.96 10.72
N ALA A 4 16.65 16.93 10.83
CA ALA A 4 16.49 15.91 11.87
C ALA A 4 16.81 16.41 13.30
N GLY A 5 17.55 17.51 13.43
CA GLY A 5 17.75 18.19 14.72
C GLY A 5 16.63 19.17 15.09
N LYS A 6 15.52 19.22 14.34
CA LYS A 6 14.40 20.10 14.68
C LYS A 6 13.85 19.71 16.05
N GLY A 7 13.72 20.71 16.94
CA GLY A 7 13.28 20.49 18.32
C GLY A 7 14.39 20.21 19.33
N SER A 8 15.65 20.08 18.91
CA SER A 8 16.78 19.76 19.79
C SER A 8 17.37 20.95 20.56
N GLY A 9 16.58 22.02 20.75
CA GLY A 9 16.91 23.17 21.62
C GLY A 9 17.13 24.51 20.91
N THR A 10 17.54 24.53 19.65
CA THR A 10 17.71 25.77 18.85
C THR A 10 16.86 25.74 17.59
N ARG A 11 16.43 26.93 17.11
CA ARG A 11 15.61 27.04 15.90
C ARG A 11 16.39 26.63 14.65
N CYS A 12 15.69 26.06 13.67
CA CYS A 12 16.29 25.76 12.37
C CYS A 12 16.72 27.05 11.66
N LEU A 13 17.88 27.01 11.02
CA LEU A 13 18.46 28.16 10.29
C LEU A 13 18.02 28.23 8.82
N GLY A 14 17.26 27.24 8.35
CA GLY A 14 16.81 27.15 6.96
C GLY A 14 16.62 25.71 6.50
N PRO A 15 16.58 25.47 5.18
CA PRO A 15 16.42 24.14 4.61
C PRO A 15 17.56 23.20 5.02
N ALA A 16 17.22 21.93 5.25
CA ALA A 16 18.19 20.90 5.60
C ALA A 16 19.00 20.46 4.37
N ARG A 17 20.10 21.18 4.08
CA ARG A 17 20.96 20.94 2.91
C ARG A 17 22.17 20.04 3.23
N LYS A 18 22.56 19.93 4.49
CA LYS A 18 23.72 19.13 4.91
C LYS A 18 23.29 17.71 5.23
N ARG A 19 23.79 16.71 4.51
CA ARG A 19 23.56 15.29 4.83
C ARG A 19 24.63 14.76 5.80
N CYS A 20 24.29 13.73 6.55
CA CYS A 20 25.27 12.97 7.32
C CYS A 20 26.34 12.40 6.38
N GLY A 21 27.62 12.60 6.71
CA GLY A 21 28.74 12.21 5.84
C GLY A 21 28.98 10.71 5.73
N SER A 22 28.47 9.90 6.67
CA SER A 22 28.52 8.43 6.60
C SER A 22 27.26 7.91 5.93
N CYS A 23 26.09 7.96 6.60
CA CYS A 23 24.92 7.31 6.04
C CYS A 23 24.29 8.01 4.84
N GLY A 24 24.49 9.32 4.65
CA GLY A 24 23.84 10.10 3.57
C GLY A 24 22.31 10.25 3.67
N ALA A 25 21.63 9.52 4.56
CA ALA A 25 20.17 9.52 4.68
C ALA A 25 19.61 10.73 5.45
N VAL A 26 20.27 11.11 6.55
CA VAL A 26 19.76 12.14 7.47
C VAL A 26 20.26 13.53 7.07
N SER A 27 19.36 14.51 7.06
CA SER A 27 19.65 15.89 6.66
C SER A 27 19.52 16.88 7.82
N TYR A 28 20.38 17.91 7.82
CA TYR A 28 20.48 18.95 8.83
C TYR A 28 20.56 20.34 8.19
N CYS A 29 20.00 21.35 8.85
CA CYS A 29 20.17 22.75 8.44
C CYS A 29 21.48 23.36 8.95
N SER A 30 22.15 22.74 9.94
CA SER A 30 23.41 23.22 10.51
C SER A 30 24.23 22.08 11.13
N ALA A 31 25.54 22.32 11.33
CA ALA A 31 26.41 21.39 12.05
C ALA A 31 26.01 21.22 13.53
N SER A 32 25.51 22.29 14.16
CA SER A 32 25.04 22.26 15.55
C SER A 32 23.88 21.27 15.73
N HIS A 33 22.90 21.27 14.81
CA HIS A 33 21.80 20.30 14.83
C HIS A 33 22.26 18.87 14.59
N GLN A 34 23.27 18.67 13.75
CA GLN A 34 23.87 17.35 13.56
C GLN A 34 24.53 16.83 14.84
N ILE A 35 25.33 17.65 15.52
CA ILE A 35 26.01 17.29 16.77
C ILE A 35 24.99 16.99 17.87
N SER A 36 23.95 17.81 17.98
CA SER A 36 22.88 17.64 18.97
C SER A 36 22.11 16.33 18.75
N HIS A 37 21.72 16.03 17.51
CA HIS A 37 20.99 14.81 17.15
C HIS A 37 21.87 13.54 17.16
N TRP A 38 23.20 13.68 17.11
CA TRP A 38 24.14 12.56 17.02
C TRP A 38 23.94 11.49 18.11
N LYS A 39 23.55 11.90 19.32
CA LYS A 39 23.31 10.98 20.45
C LYS A 39 22.30 9.86 20.11
N VAL A 40 21.30 10.20 19.30
CA VAL A 40 20.24 9.28 18.84
C VAL A 40 20.63 8.69 17.48
N HIS A 41 21.06 9.54 16.55
CA HIS A 41 21.34 9.11 15.18
C HIS A 41 22.44 8.04 15.08
N ARG A 42 23.47 8.08 15.93
CA ARG A 42 24.61 7.16 15.87
C ARG A 42 24.21 5.68 15.94
N GLU A 43 23.13 5.36 16.66
CA GLU A 43 22.63 3.99 16.82
C GLU A 43 22.02 3.46 15.51
N GLU A 44 21.49 4.36 14.68
CA GLU A 44 20.83 4.04 13.41
C GLU A 44 21.70 4.31 12.17
N CYS A 45 22.82 5.03 12.33
CA CYS A 45 23.62 5.54 11.21
C CYS A 45 24.14 4.41 10.33
N GLU A 46 24.70 3.35 10.91
CA GLU A 46 25.22 2.20 10.16
C GLU A 46 24.11 1.46 9.40
N ARG A 47 22.94 1.26 10.04
CA ARG A 47 21.77 0.64 9.39
C ARG A 47 21.31 1.45 8.19
N LEU A 48 21.22 2.78 8.34
CA LEU A 48 20.84 3.69 7.27
C LEU A 48 21.89 3.72 6.16
N GLU A 49 23.18 3.66 6.48
CA GLU A 49 24.25 3.58 5.49
C GLU A 49 24.12 2.33 4.61
N ARG A 50 23.88 1.16 5.22
CA ARG A 50 23.61 -0.08 4.48
C ARG A 50 22.40 0.04 3.56
N GLN A 51 21.34 0.71 4.00
CA GLN A 51 20.15 0.95 3.17
C GLN A 51 20.45 1.88 2.00
N MET A 52 21.23 2.93 2.22
CA MET A 52 21.60 3.90 1.19
C MET A 52 22.52 3.31 0.11
N LYS A 53 23.23 2.21 0.37
CA LYS A 53 23.96 1.45 -0.66
C LYS A 53 23.04 0.82 -1.72
N ASN A 54 21.76 0.61 -1.39
CA ASN A 54 20.77 0.05 -2.32
C ASN A 54 19.91 1.12 -2.99
N LEU A 55 20.25 2.40 -2.85
CA LEU A 55 19.44 3.51 -3.35
C LEU A 55 19.18 3.41 -4.86
N ASP A 56 20.22 3.08 -5.64
CA ASP A 56 20.11 3.00 -7.10
C ASP A 56 19.18 1.86 -7.52
N LEU A 57 19.32 0.69 -6.87
CA LEU A 57 18.43 -0.46 -7.08
C LEU A 57 16.97 -0.14 -6.73
N LEU A 58 16.74 0.60 -5.64
CA LEU A 58 15.40 0.99 -5.20
C LEU A 58 14.76 2.08 -6.09
N ASN A 59 15.56 2.79 -6.90
CA ASN A 59 15.06 3.78 -7.86
C ASN A 59 15.00 3.25 -9.30
N ASP A 60 15.42 2.00 -9.55
CA ASP A 60 15.38 1.37 -10.87
C ASP A 60 13.99 0.80 -11.17
N PHE A 61 13.05 1.70 -11.48
CA PHE A 61 11.69 1.35 -11.85
C PHE A 61 11.54 1.25 -13.38
N PRO A 62 10.83 0.22 -13.90
CA PRO A 62 10.70 0.01 -15.35
C PRO A 62 9.71 0.99 -16.03
N PHE A 63 9.15 1.94 -15.31
CA PHE A 63 8.09 2.80 -15.82
C PHE A 63 8.63 3.92 -16.70
N THR A 64 7.88 4.27 -17.75
CA THR A 64 8.25 5.41 -18.62
C THR A 64 8.17 6.76 -17.89
N PHE A 65 7.52 6.79 -16.73
CA PHE A 65 7.35 7.95 -15.88
C PHE A 65 8.24 7.94 -14.64
N SER A 66 9.21 7.02 -14.53
CA SER A 66 10.10 6.92 -13.36
C SER A 66 10.81 8.24 -13.08
N GLN A 67 11.42 8.86 -14.09
CA GLN A 67 12.13 10.15 -13.92
C GLN A 67 11.20 11.29 -13.46
N GLU A 68 9.99 11.37 -14.02
CA GLU A 68 8.97 12.36 -13.63
C GLU A 68 8.52 12.16 -12.18
N SER A 69 8.29 10.90 -11.78
CA SER A 69 7.71 10.54 -10.49
C SER A 69 8.71 10.37 -9.33
N THR A 70 10.02 10.31 -9.63
CA THR A 70 11.07 10.22 -8.60
C THR A 70 11.95 11.48 -8.60
N VAL A 71 12.83 11.61 -9.59
CA VAL A 71 13.88 12.64 -9.64
C VAL A 71 13.27 14.03 -9.72
N GLN A 72 12.36 14.28 -10.67
CA GLN A 72 11.78 15.61 -10.87
C GLN A 72 10.92 16.07 -9.68
N ILE A 73 10.25 15.14 -8.98
CA ILE A 73 9.54 15.46 -7.74
C ILE A 73 10.53 15.80 -6.61
N SER A 74 11.62 15.05 -6.47
CA SER A 74 12.67 15.32 -5.48
C SER A 74 13.35 16.68 -5.70
N GLU A 75 13.57 17.04 -6.98
CA GLU A 75 14.13 18.32 -7.42
C GLU A 75 13.12 19.46 -7.43
N LYS A 76 11.86 19.20 -7.06
CA LYS A 76 10.75 20.16 -7.04
C LYS A 76 10.43 20.78 -8.41
N GLN A 77 10.81 20.11 -9.49
CA GLN A 77 10.42 20.47 -10.86
C GLN A 77 9.00 20.00 -11.16
N GLU A 78 8.61 18.87 -10.57
CA GLU A 78 7.27 18.31 -10.64
C GLU A 78 6.66 18.13 -9.25
N SER A 79 5.35 17.93 -9.22
CA SER A 79 4.60 17.61 -8.01
C SER A 79 3.73 16.38 -8.23
N ARG A 80 3.35 15.70 -7.16
CA ARG A 80 2.39 14.59 -7.25
C ARG A 80 1.05 15.06 -7.84
N CYS A 81 0.63 16.29 -7.56
CA CYS A 81 -0.59 16.87 -8.13
C CYS A 81 -0.48 17.07 -9.65
N SER A 82 0.61 17.65 -10.14
CA SER A 82 0.84 17.86 -11.58
C SER A 82 0.93 16.54 -12.32
N PHE A 83 1.67 15.57 -11.77
CA PHE A 83 1.77 14.20 -12.28
C PHE A 83 0.40 13.54 -12.51
N LEU A 84 -0.48 13.59 -11.50
CA LEU A 84 -1.82 13.01 -11.58
C LEU A 84 -2.74 13.79 -12.52
N ARG A 85 -2.64 15.13 -12.53
CA ARG A 85 -3.48 16.01 -13.38
C ARG A 85 -3.20 15.79 -14.86
N LYS A 86 -1.92 15.66 -15.25
CA LYS A 86 -1.52 15.34 -16.64
C LYS A 86 -2.14 14.03 -17.15
N ARG A 87 -2.54 13.14 -16.23
CA ARG A 87 -3.13 11.82 -16.52
C ARG A 87 -4.63 11.77 -16.26
N GLY A 88 -5.27 12.88 -15.89
CA GLY A 88 -6.72 12.94 -15.65
C GLY A 88 -7.21 12.18 -14.42
N ILE A 89 -6.32 11.74 -13.54
CA ILE A 89 -6.61 10.91 -12.36
C ILE A 89 -6.42 11.67 -11.04
N HIS A 90 -6.39 12.99 -11.08
CA HIS A 90 -6.21 13.82 -9.89
C HIS A 90 -7.53 13.93 -9.11
N GLN A 91 -7.54 13.51 -7.84
CA GLN A 91 -8.68 13.65 -6.92
C GLN A 91 -9.96 12.94 -7.37
N VAL A 92 -9.85 11.84 -8.13
CA VAL A 92 -10.98 11.05 -8.62
C VAL A 92 -10.83 9.58 -8.27
N GLY A 93 -11.95 8.91 -8.01
CA GLY A 93 -12.01 7.48 -7.72
C GLY A 93 -11.00 7.05 -6.65
N LEU A 94 -10.30 5.95 -6.93
CA LEU A 94 -9.26 5.39 -6.07
C LEU A 94 -8.05 6.31 -5.87
N TRP A 95 -7.90 7.39 -6.66
CA TRP A 95 -6.75 8.30 -6.60
C TRP A 95 -6.94 9.48 -5.64
N VAL A 96 -8.08 9.57 -4.97
CA VAL A 96 -8.44 10.76 -4.19
C VAL A 96 -7.41 11.13 -3.13
N CYS A 97 -6.82 10.15 -2.44
CA CYS A 97 -5.83 10.35 -1.37
C CYS A 97 -4.37 10.29 -1.85
N GLU A 98 -4.14 10.31 -3.16
CA GLU A 98 -2.79 10.23 -3.70
C GLU A 98 -2.03 11.56 -3.65
N CYS A 99 -2.71 12.70 -3.49
CA CYS A 99 -2.06 13.99 -3.20
C CYS A 99 -2.42 14.51 -1.81
N HIS A 100 -1.56 15.37 -1.25
CA HIS A 100 -1.86 16.11 -0.03
C HIS A 100 -3.12 17.00 -0.18
N CYS A 101 -3.40 17.48 -1.39
CA CYS A 101 -4.62 18.22 -1.70
C CYS A 101 -5.92 17.42 -1.54
N GLY A 102 -5.83 16.09 -1.58
CA GLY A 102 -6.95 15.18 -1.42
C GLY A 102 -7.39 14.97 0.02
N ALA A 103 -6.49 15.20 0.99
CA ALA A 103 -6.80 15.07 2.42
C ALA A 103 -7.88 16.05 2.89
N SER A 104 -8.05 17.18 2.19
CA SER A 104 -9.15 18.12 2.46
C SER A 104 -10.52 17.60 1.97
N VAL A 105 -10.55 16.70 0.98
CA VAL A 105 -11.77 16.11 0.41
C VAL A 105 -12.31 14.99 1.31
N THR A 106 -11.42 14.23 1.95
CA THR A 106 -11.77 13.09 2.82
C THR A 106 -12.26 13.51 4.21
N SER A 107 -12.13 14.79 4.58
CA SER A 107 -12.67 15.36 5.83
C SER A 107 -14.20 15.51 5.80
N PHE A 108 -14.80 15.59 4.61
CA PHE A 108 -16.24 15.85 4.42
C PHE A 108 -17.03 14.58 4.09
N GLY A 109 -17.14 13.66 5.05
CA GLY A 109 -18.17 12.61 5.04
C GLY A 109 -17.86 11.39 4.18
N ASN A 110 -17.37 10.33 4.82
CA ASN A 110 -17.02 9.01 4.27
C ASN A 110 -18.18 8.19 3.66
N SER A 111 -19.35 8.76 3.40
CA SER A 111 -20.51 7.99 2.88
C SER A 111 -20.67 7.97 1.36
N ARG A 112 -19.93 8.79 0.58
CA ARG A 112 -20.17 8.93 -0.88
C ARG A 112 -18.95 8.74 -1.78
N LEU A 113 -17.81 8.31 -1.23
CA LEU A 113 -16.52 8.28 -1.94
C LEU A 113 -15.93 6.88 -2.16
N GLU A 114 -16.69 5.82 -1.88
CA GLU A 114 -16.32 4.46 -2.30
C GLU A 114 -16.61 4.32 -3.79
N SER A 115 -15.71 4.86 -4.60
CA SER A 115 -15.73 4.70 -6.04
C SER A 115 -14.71 3.63 -6.39
N ASP A 116 -15.23 2.44 -6.70
CA ASP A 116 -14.43 1.26 -7.07
C ASP A 116 -13.91 1.35 -8.51
N THR A 117 -13.54 2.55 -8.98
CA THR A 117 -13.06 2.78 -10.34
C THR A 117 -11.62 3.24 -10.37
N TRP A 118 -10.89 2.66 -11.32
CA TRP A 118 -9.55 3.08 -11.67
C TRP A 118 -9.49 4.47 -12.29
N ASN A 119 -10.59 5.01 -12.84
CA ASN A 119 -10.55 6.22 -13.68
C ASN A 119 -9.49 6.15 -14.80
N LEU A 120 -9.15 4.95 -15.24
CA LEU A 120 -8.21 4.66 -16.31
C LEU A 120 -8.91 3.87 -17.41
N SER A 121 -8.37 3.96 -18.62
CA SER A 121 -8.79 3.11 -19.72
C SER A 121 -8.55 1.63 -19.41
N ASN A 122 -9.37 0.75 -19.96
CA ASN A 122 -9.29 -0.70 -19.77
C ASN A 122 -7.92 -1.31 -20.12
N ILE A 123 -7.15 -0.69 -21.03
CA ILE A 123 -5.79 -1.13 -21.38
C ILE A 123 -4.74 -0.70 -20.33
N LEU A 124 -5.05 0.30 -19.51
CA LEU A 124 -4.14 0.86 -18.51
C LEU A 124 -4.41 0.31 -17.11
N CYS A 125 -5.44 -0.48 -16.89
CA CYS A 125 -5.79 -0.96 -15.57
C CYS A 125 -6.27 -2.42 -15.55
N PRO A 126 -6.05 -3.12 -14.43
CA PRO A 126 -6.45 -4.51 -14.26
C PRO A 126 -7.96 -4.67 -13.99
N CYS A 127 -8.82 -4.13 -14.86
CA CYS A 127 -10.28 -4.18 -14.67
C CYS A 127 -10.93 -5.52 -15.06
N ARG A 128 -10.16 -6.46 -15.60
CA ARG A 128 -10.60 -7.79 -16.05
C ARG A 128 -9.68 -8.86 -15.45
N GLY A 129 -10.16 -10.11 -15.43
CA GLY A 129 -9.33 -11.25 -15.07
C GLY A 129 -8.10 -11.40 -15.98
N PRO A 130 -7.01 -12.01 -15.48
CA PRO A 130 -5.80 -12.23 -16.27
C PRO A 130 -6.08 -13.18 -17.45
N SER A 131 -5.37 -12.98 -18.56
CA SER A 131 -5.51 -13.80 -19.77
C SER A 131 -4.91 -15.21 -19.61
N SER A 132 -4.00 -15.39 -18.66
CA SER A 132 -3.32 -16.64 -18.39
C SER A 132 -3.00 -16.77 -16.88
N PRO A 133 -2.88 -18.00 -16.35
CA PRO A 133 -2.44 -18.20 -14.98
C PRO A 133 -0.98 -17.76 -14.82
N ILE A 134 -0.59 -17.47 -13.57
CA ILE A 134 0.81 -17.16 -13.23
C ILE A 134 1.65 -18.42 -13.43
N ALA A 135 2.51 -18.42 -14.46
CA ALA A 135 3.37 -19.57 -14.77
C ALA A 135 4.65 -19.61 -13.92
N LYS A 136 5.13 -18.45 -13.48
CA LYS A 136 6.32 -18.27 -12.63
C LYS A 136 6.04 -17.19 -11.61
N ALA A 137 6.63 -17.30 -10.42
CA ALA A 137 6.49 -16.29 -9.40
C ALA A 137 6.88 -14.91 -9.97
N LEU A 138 5.99 -13.93 -9.83
CA LEU A 138 6.26 -12.56 -10.22
C LEU A 138 7.33 -11.98 -9.29
N CYS A 139 8.44 -11.51 -9.85
CA CYS A 139 9.61 -11.04 -9.10
C CYS A 139 9.87 -9.53 -9.25
N SER A 140 9.20 -8.89 -10.21
CA SER A 140 9.36 -7.46 -10.49
C SER A 140 8.06 -6.83 -10.99
N TRP A 141 8.03 -5.49 -10.97
CA TRP A 141 6.96 -4.72 -11.61
C TRP A 141 6.83 -5.04 -13.10
N LYS A 142 7.96 -5.26 -13.78
CA LYS A 142 7.98 -5.60 -15.20
C LYS A 142 7.27 -6.93 -15.44
N ASP A 143 7.56 -7.95 -14.63
CA ASP A 143 6.91 -9.27 -14.73
C ASP A 143 5.38 -9.16 -14.57
N TYR A 144 4.93 -8.40 -13.57
CA TYR A 144 3.50 -8.19 -13.33
C TYR A 144 2.83 -7.45 -14.50
N TYR A 145 3.43 -6.37 -14.99
CA TYR A 145 2.88 -5.57 -16.09
C TYR A 145 2.82 -6.38 -17.39
N GLU A 146 3.85 -7.16 -17.70
CA GLU A 146 3.88 -8.08 -18.85
C GLU A 146 2.78 -9.15 -18.72
N TRP A 147 2.68 -9.80 -17.56
CA TRP A 147 1.65 -10.82 -17.30
C TRP A 147 0.23 -10.26 -17.40
N ARG A 148 -0.02 -9.05 -16.89
CA ARG A 148 -1.33 -8.39 -16.99
C ARG A 148 -1.58 -7.70 -18.33
N CYS A 149 -0.61 -7.72 -19.24
CA CYS A 149 -0.66 -6.97 -20.50
C CYS A 149 -0.95 -5.48 -20.29
N ILE A 150 -0.44 -4.90 -19.20
CA ILE A 150 -0.55 -3.48 -18.87
C ILE A 150 0.73 -2.79 -19.36
N PRO A 151 0.64 -1.70 -20.11
CA PRO A 151 1.82 -1.06 -20.64
C PRO A 151 2.48 -0.16 -19.58
N LEU A 152 3.81 -0.05 -19.62
CA LEU A 152 4.64 0.56 -18.56
C LEU A 152 4.41 2.08 -18.36
N GLN A 153 3.67 2.75 -19.25
CA GLN A 153 3.18 4.11 -19.03
C GLN A 153 2.00 4.21 -18.07
N SER A 154 1.33 3.09 -17.77
CA SER A 154 0.21 3.11 -16.84
C SER A 154 0.68 3.42 -15.41
N PRO A 155 0.09 4.44 -14.74
CA PRO A 155 0.44 4.80 -13.37
C PRO A 155 -0.14 3.83 -12.33
N VAL A 156 -0.82 2.76 -12.74
CA VAL A 156 -1.59 1.89 -11.84
C VAL A 156 -0.76 1.23 -10.73
N SER A 157 0.57 1.14 -10.88
CA SER A 157 1.52 0.72 -9.84
C SER A 157 1.43 1.55 -8.57
N LEU A 158 1.05 2.84 -8.66
CA LEU A 158 0.86 3.73 -7.51
C LEU A 158 -0.29 3.27 -6.59
N LEU A 159 -1.18 2.39 -7.06
CA LEU A 159 -2.25 1.79 -6.26
C LEU A 159 -2.01 0.30 -6.05
N LEU A 160 -1.58 -0.41 -7.09
CA LEU A 160 -1.33 -1.86 -7.03
C LEU A 160 -0.21 -2.27 -6.09
N HIS A 161 0.61 -1.33 -5.62
CA HIS A 161 1.63 -1.68 -4.65
C HIS A 161 1.02 -2.25 -3.36
N TRP A 162 -0.23 -1.93 -3.00
CA TRP A 162 -0.90 -2.53 -1.84
C TRP A 162 -1.04 -4.06 -1.97
N PRO A 163 -1.83 -4.60 -2.93
CA PRO A 163 -1.97 -6.04 -3.09
C PRO A 163 -0.67 -6.73 -3.50
N LEU A 164 0.19 -6.06 -4.28
CA LEU A 164 1.45 -6.70 -4.72
C LEU A 164 2.52 -6.76 -3.63
N THR A 165 2.49 -5.83 -2.65
CA THR A 165 3.30 -5.97 -1.44
C THR A 165 2.82 -7.16 -0.61
N VAL A 166 1.49 -7.34 -0.50
CA VAL A 166 0.93 -8.53 0.17
C VAL A 166 1.39 -9.81 -0.52
N TYR A 167 1.25 -9.87 -1.85
CA TYR A 167 1.74 -10.99 -2.65
C TYR A 167 3.23 -11.27 -2.40
N HIS A 168 4.09 -10.26 -2.50
CA HIS A 168 5.52 -10.43 -2.28
C HIS A 168 5.87 -10.85 -0.86
N ALA A 169 5.19 -10.32 0.15
CA ALA A 169 5.42 -10.72 1.55
C ALA A 169 5.11 -12.21 1.76
N ILE A 170 4.07 -12.74 1.11
CA ILE A 170 3.70 -14.17 1.14
C ILE A 170 4.77 -15.02 0.45
N GLN A 171 5.27 -14.58 -0.72
CA GLN A 171 6.37 -15.26 -1.40
C GLN A 171 7.63 -15.31 -0.53
N LEU A 172 7.99 -14.19 0.10
CA LEU A 172 9.16 -14.08 0.98
C LEU A 172 9.03 -14.91 2.26
N ALA A 173 7.82 -15.08 2.79
CA ALA A 173 7.55 -15.94 3.94
C ALA A 173 7.60 -17.44 3.60
N GLY A 174 7.90 -17.82 2.35
CA GLY A 174 7.89 -19.22 1.92
C GLY A 174 6.49 -19.83 1.78
N LEU A 175 5.44 -19.03 1.97
CA LEU A 175 4.04 -19.45 1.81
C LEU A 175 3.63 -19.51 0.33
N GLY A 176 4.38 -18.84 -0.56
CA GLY A 176 4.10 -18.81 -1.99
C GLY A 176 4.13 -20.16 -2.69
N SER A 177 4.99 -21.09 -2.26
CA SER A 177 5.00 -22.47 -2.76
C SER A 177 3.90 -23.34 -2.16
N LEU A 178 3.35 -22.93 -1.01
CA LEU A 178 2.31 -23.65 -0.26
C LEU A 178 0.89 -23.20 -0.62
N THR A 179 0.71 -22.18 -1.48
CA THR A 179 -0.62 -21.71 -1.88
C THR A 179 -1.44 -22.78 -2.60
N SER A 180 -0.80 -23.78 -3.20
CA SER A 180 -1.47 -24.95 -3.78
C SER A 180 -2.05 -25.90 -2.73
N GLU A 181 -1.53 -25.86 -1.50
CA GLU A 181 -1.97 -26.68 -0.35
C GLU A 181 -2.88 -25.89 0.61
N ILE A 182 -2.73 -24.57 0.65
CA ILE A 182 -3.50 -23.65 1.48
C ILE A 182 -4.76 -23.21 0.73
N SER A 183 -5.92 -23.78 1.09
CA SER A 183 -7.22 -23.35 0.55
C SER A 183 -7.69 -22.00 1.09
N LYS A 184 -7.13 -21.56 2.23
CA LYS A 184 -7.52 -20.33 2.93
C LYS A 184 -6.32 -19.60 3.50
N LEU A 185 -6.05 -18.41 2.99
CA LEU A 185 -5.01 -17.53 3.49
C LEU A 185 -5.61 -16.46 4.41
N ARG A 186 -5.09 -16.34 5.63
CA ARG A 186 -5.51 -15.34 6.62
C ARG A 186 -4.36 -14.39 6.91
N ILE A 187 -4.57 -13.10 6.67
CA ILE A 187 -3.56 -12.04 6.81
C ILE A 187 -4.07 -11.01 7.80
N HIS A 188 -3.23 -10.59 8.74
CA HIS A 188 -3.49 -9.41 9.57
C HIS A 188 -2.69 -8.24 8.99
N TYR A 189 -3.40 -7.23 8.47
CA TYR A 189 -2.83 -6.05 7.87
C TYR A 189 -2.92 -4.89 8.86
N LEU A 190 -1.79 -4.39 9.34
CA LEU A 190 -1.74 -3.41 10.41
C LEU A 190 -1.58 -1.99 9.88
N GLY A 191 -2.27 -1.06 10.53
CA GLY A 191 -2.21 0.38 10.29
C GLY A 191 -2.64 0.81 8.89
N PRO A 192 -3.79 0.36 8.36
CA PRO A 192 -4.32 0.88 7.10
C PRO A 192 -4.73 2.35 7.28
N GLU A 193 -4.36 3.19 6.32
CA GLU A 193 -4.74 4.59 6.25
C GLU A 193 -5.38 4.89 4.88
N LYS A 194 -4.56 5.10 3.85
CA LYS A 194 -5.02 5.35 2.47
C LYS A 194 -5.75 4.15 1.87
N GLU A 195 -5.31 2.97 2.27
CA GLU A 195 -5.86 1.67 1.91
C GLU A 195 -7.36 1.59 2.21
N LEU A 196 -7.84 2.29 3.24
CA LEU A 196 -9.26 2.33 3.62
C LEU A 196 -10.15 3.02 2.56
N LEU A 197 -9.57 3.87 1.72
CA LEU A 197 -10.23 4.52 0.58
C LEU A 197 -9.97 3.79 -0.74
N GLN A 198 -9.17 2.73 -0.71
CA GLN A 198 -8.66 2.01 -1.88
C GLN A 198 -8.90 0.49 -1.77
N LEU A 199 -9.90 0.09 -0.98
CA LEU A 199 -10.19 -1.31 -0.68
C LEU A 199 -10.41 -2.16 -1.94
N ALA A 200 -11.04 -1.60 -2.97
CA ALA A 200 -11.27 -2.28 -4.25
C ALA A 200 -9.97 -2.72 -4.96
N VAL A 201 -8.84 -2.08 -4.67
CA VAL A 201 -7.52 -2.45 -5.22
C VAL A 201 -7.09 -3.83 -4.75
N PHE A 202 -7.49 -4.25 -3.54
CA PHE A 202 -7.23 -5.60 -3.02
C PHE A 202 -7.97 -6.69 -3.80
N GLY A 203 -8.92 -6.34 -4.67
CA GLY A 203 -9.54 -7.29 -5.62
C GLY A 203 -8.52 -7.91 -6.57
N GLU A 204 -7.34 -7.29 -6.74
CA GLU A 204 -6.25 -7.90 -7.50
C GLU A 204 -5.74 -9.21 -6.89
N LEU A 205 -5.92 -9.42 -5.58
CA LEU A 205 -5.49 -10.66 -4.91
C LEU A 205 -6.19 -11.91 -5.47
N HIS A 206 -7.36 -11.77 -6.08
CA HIS A 206 -8.03 -12.84 -6.83
C HIS A 206 -7.17 -13.36 -7.99
N ALA A 207 -6.47 -12.47 -8.68
CA ALA A 207 -5.67 -12.84 -9.84
C ALA A 207 -4.34 -13.49 -9.44
N VAL A 208 -3.72 -13.01 -8.35
CA VAL A 208 -2.41 -13.50 -7.90
C VAL A 208 -2.47 -14.71 -6.96
N PHE A 209 -3.66 -15.02 -6.41
CA PHE A 209 -3.91 -16.23 -5.60
C PHE A 209 -5.11 -17.02 -6.14
N PRO A 210 -5.02 -17.58 -7.37
CA PRO A 210 -6.14 -18.31 -7.95
C PRO A 210 -6.50 -19.54 -7.11
N GLY A 211 -7.79 -19.68 -6.78
CA GLY A 211 -8.32 -20.82 -6.02
C GLY A 211 -8.10 -20.77 -4.50
N VAL A 212 -7.55 -19.68 -3.96
CA VAL A 212 -7.33 -19.49 -2.52
C VAL A 212 -8.34 -18.49 -1.96
N PHE A 213 -8.95 -18.81 -0.82
CA PHE A 213 -9.76 -17.84 -0.06
C PHE A 213 -8.84 -16.92 0.75
N VAL A 214 -8.68 -15.68 0.34
CA VAL A 214 -7.88 -14.67 1.03
C VAL A 214 -8.76 -13.86 1.98
N ARG A 215 -8.48 -13.94 3.28
CA ARG A 215 -9.10 -13.11 4.33
C ARG A 215 -8.07 -12.13 4.86
N ILE A 216 -8.36 -10.84 4.80
CA ILE A 216 -7.52 -9.78 5.36
C ILE A 216 -8.25 -9.07 6.48
N GLU A 217 -7.68 -9.11 7.66
CA GLU A 217 -8.10 -8.32 8.82
C GLU A 217 -7.31 -7.00 8.80
N LEU A 218 -7.96 -5.91 8.41
CA LEU A 218 -7.40 -4.55 8.34
C LEU A 218 -7.56 -3.86 9.70
N ILE A 219 -6.46 -3.74 10.45
CA ILE A 219 -6.48 -3.40 11.87
C ILE A 219 -5.72 -2.11 12.12
N GLY A 220 -6.41 -1.06 12.58
CA GLY A 220 -5.74 0.17 12.93
C GLY A 220 -6.64 1.24 13.54
N PRO A 221 -6.05 2.24 14.23
CA PRO A 221 -6.81 3.33 14.85
C PRO A 221 -7.45 4.27 13.82
N ALA A 222 -6.96 4.28 12.58
CA ALA A 222 -7.48 5.11 11.49
C ALA A 222 -8.79 4.57 10.89
N VAL A 223 -9.19 3.33 11.19
CA VAL A 223 -10.49 2.78 10.79
C VAL A 223 -11.60 3.64 11.41
N PRO A 224 -12.53 4.22 10.61
CA PRO A 224 -13.61 5.04 11.14
C PRO A 224 -14.50 4.25 12.11
N HIS A 225 -14.98 4.91 13.16
CA HIS A 225 -15.85 4.27 14.17
C HIS A 225 -17.09 3.58 13.58
N HIS A 226 -17.71 4.17 12.56
CA HIS A 226 -18.91 3.62 11.91
C HIS A 226 -18.61 2.43 10.98
N ARG A 227 -17.32 2.13 10.74
CA ARG A 227 -16.86 1.02 9.90
C ARG A 227 -16.19 -0.10 10.70
N ASP A 228 -16.13 0.01 12.02
CA ASP A 228 -15.57 -1.04 12.87
C ASP A 228 -16.43 -2.31 12.75
N GLY A 229 -15.81 -3.43 12.38
CA GLY A 229 -16.48 -4.69 12.11
C GLY A 229 -17.02 -4.85 10.69
N ASP A 230 -16.94 -3.83 9.83
CA ASP A 230 -17.38 -3.91 8.44
C ASP A 230 -16.70 -5.08 7.72
N LYS A 231 -17.50 -5.89 7.04
CA LYS A 231 -17.03 -6.95 6.16
C LYS A 231 -17.28 -6.55 4.70
N ILE A 232 -16.23 -6.55 3.90
CA ILE A 232 -16.27 -6.26 2.47
C ILE A 232 -15.87 -7.52 1.71
N ASP A 233 -16.79 -8.04 0.91
CA ASP A 233 -16.53 -9.17 0.01
C ASP A 233 -16.25 -8.61 -1.39
N LEU A 234 -15.01 -8.80 -1.87
CA LEU A 234 -14.62 -8.36 -3.20
C LEU A 234 -14.90 -9.51 -4.17
N HIS A 235 -15.89 -9.35 -5.06
CA HIS A 235 -16.27 -10.39 -6.02
C HIS A 235 -15.69 -10.16 -7.43
N SER A 236 -15.20 -8.94 -7.69
CA SER A 236 -14.68 -8.52 -8.99
C SER A 236 -13.50 -7.57 -8.83
N TYR A 237 -12.90 -7.21 -9.97
CA TYR A 237 -11.90 -6.16 -10.05
C TYR A 237 -12.56 -4.77 -10.04
N ALA A 238 -11.80 -3.75 -9.63
CA ALA A 238 -12.21 -2.36 -9.80
C ALA A 238 -12.43 -2.01 -11.29
N HIS A 239 -13.42 -1.17 -11.55
CA HIS A 239 -13.91 -0.86 -12.90
C HIS A 239 -13.02 0.15 -13.63
N CYS A 240 -12.90 0.01 -14.95
CA CYS A 240 -12.30 1.04 -15.79
C CYS A 240 -13.27 2.21 -16.06
N ILE A 241 -12.79 3.23 -16.76
CA ILE A 241 -13.59 4.42 -17.07
C ILE A 241 -14.59 4.20 -18.22
N GLU A 242 -14.33 3.26 -19.13
CA GLU A 242 -15.21 3.00 -20.28
C GLU A 242 -16.57 2.44 -19.85
N GLN A 243 -17.65 2.98 -20.45
CA GLN A 243 -19.03 2.54 -20.19
C GLN A 243 -19.33 1.19 -20.83
N ASP A 244 -18.79 0.94 -22.01
CA ASP A 244 -19.04 -0.29 -22.78
C ASP A 244 -18.11 -1.46 -22.40
N CYS A 245 -17.34 -1.32 -21.33
CA CYS A 245 -16.46 -2.38 -20.89
C CYS A 245 -17.21 -3.43 -20.07
N ASP A 246 -17.02 -4.71 -20.43
CA ASP A 246 -17.57 -5.88 -19.76
C ASP A 246 -17.33 -5.95 -18.24
N CYS A 247 -16.35 -5.20 -17.71
CA CYS A 247 -16.13 -5.11 -16.27
C CYS A 247 -17.35 -4.57 -15.51
N ARG A 248 -18.14 -3.66 -16.13
CA ARG A 248 -19.32 -3.05 -15.51
C ARG A 248 -20.55 -3.96 -15.49
N TYR A 249 -20.70 -4.79 -16.52
CA TYR A 249 -21.88 -5.64 -16.70
C TYR A 249 -21.91 -6.87 -15.77
N LYS A 250 -20.75 -7.28 -15.23
CA LYS A 250 -20.67 -8.47 -14.37
C LYS A 250 -21.23 -8.28 -12.95
N ASN A 251 -21.54 -7.05 -12.53
CA ASN A 251 -22.07 -6.79 -11.19
C ASN A 251 -23.60 -6.89 -11.07
N GLU A 252 -24.36 -6.77 -12.16
CA GLU A 252 -25.83 -6.72 -12.08
C GLU A 252 -26.51 -8.11 -12.08
N ASN A 253 -25.86 -9.15 -12.63
CA ASN A 253 -26.42 -10.50 -12.72
C ASN A 253 -25.94 -11.47 -11.62
N ALA A 254 -25.31 -10.97 -10.55
CA ALA A 254 -24.93 -11.78 -9.39
C ALA A 254 -26.09 -12.01 -8.40
N SER A 255 -27.35 -12.00 -8.88
CA SER A 255 -28.48 -12.54 -8.13
C SER A 255 -28.48 -14.07 -8.25
N CYS A 256 -27.99 -14.74 -7.20
CA CYS A 256 -28.37 -16.11 -6.83
C CYS A 256 -28.38 -17.16 -7.96
N SER A 257 -27.22 -17.57 -8.46
CA SER A 257 -27.03 -18.95 -8.94
C SER A 257 -26.48 -19.79 -7.79
N ILE A 258 -27.32 -20.70 -7.31
CA ILE A 258 -27.00 -21.73 -6.32
C ILE A 258 -25.91 -22.64 -6.93
N GLY A 259 -24.68 -22.50 -6.45
CA GLY A 259 -23.55 -23.39 -6.81
C GLY A 259 -22.21 -22.67 -6.97
N HIS A 260 -21.52 -22.44 -5.85
CA HIS A 260 -20.08 -22.13 -5.74
C HIS A 260 -19.52 -20.90 -6.47
N ALA A 261 -19.59 -19.74 -5.82
CA ALA A 261 -18.57 -18.69 -5.96
C ALA A 261 -18.46 -17.91 -4.63
N SER A 262 -18.01 -18.56 -3.56
CA SER A 262 -17.65 -17.85 -2.32
C SER A 262 -16.48 -16.92 -2.62
N SER A 263 -16.57 -15.67 -2.18
CA SER A 263 -15.54 -14.63 -2.34
C SER A 263 -14.12 -15.19 -2.22
N ALA A 264 -13.25 -15.02 -3.21
CA ALA A 264 -11.83 -15.37 -3.06
C ALA A 264 -11.04 -14.28 -2.30
N VAL A 265 -11.59 -13.08 -2.08
CA VAL A 265 -11.01 -12.06 -1.21
C VAL A 265 -12.08 -11.42 -0.33
N THR A 266 -11.88 -11.51 0.98
CA THR A 266 -12.72 -10.87 2.00
C THR A 266 -11.84 -9.95 2.86
N LEU A 267 -12.28 -8.71 3.03
CA LEU A 267 -11.67 -7.74 3.94
C LEU A 267 -12.57 -7.54 5.15
N GLN A 268 -11.99 -7.43 6.33
CA GLN A 268 -12.71 -7.07 7.53
C GLN A 268 -11.97 -5.95 8.27
N LEU A 269 -12.69 -4.88 8.60
CA LEU A 269 -12.12 -3.69 9.20
C LEU A 269 -12.22 -3.76 10.73
N HIS A 270 -11.13 -3.46 11.42
CA HIS A 270 -11.08 -3.44 12.88
C HIS A 270 -10.44 -2.16 13.36
N ARG A 271 -11.21 -1.38 14.12
CA ARG A 271 -10.72 -0.18 14.77
C ARG A 271 -10.00 -0.54 16.07
N GLY A 272 -8.78 -0.02 16.20
CA GLY A 272 -7.97 -0.15 17.41
C GLY A 272 -6.53 -0.57 17.09
N TYR A 273 -5.72 -0.67 18.14
CA TYR A 273 -4.39 -1.24 17.99
C TYR A 273 -4.44 -2.76 17.97
N TYR A 274 -3.46 -3.37 17.31
CA TYR A 274 -3.41 -4.82 17.13
C TYR A 274 -3.42 -5.59 18.46
N HIS A 275 -2.62 -5.17 19.44
CA HIS A 275 -2.52 -5.83 20.74
C HIS A 275 -3.84 -5.82 21.53
N ASP A 276 -4.68 -4.80 21.34
CA ASP A 276 -6.00 -4.74 21.96
C ASP A 276 -7.01 -5.64 21.25
N ARG A 277 -6.84 -5.83 19.93
CA ARG A 277 -7.77 -6.56 19.06
C ARG A 277 -7.35 -8.00 18.73
N PHE A 278 -6.18 -8.43 19.20
CA PHE A 278 -5.62 -9.71 18.76
C PHE A 278 -6.46 -10.89 19.26
N LEU A 279 -6.91 -10.84 20.51
CA LEU A 279 -7.66 -11.92 21.13
C LEU A 279 -9.06 -12.09 20.55
N ASP A 280 -9.74 -11.02 20.16
CA ASP A 280 -11.06 -11.09 19.51
C ASP A 280 -10.96 -11.53 18.06
N ILE A 281 -9.94 -11.06 17.33
CA ILE A 281 -9.78 -11.41 15.91
C ILE A 281 -9.27 -12.85 15.77
N SER A 282 -8.38 -13.31 16.65
CA SER A 282 -7.74 -14.62 16.53
C SER A 282 -8.49 -15.77 17.22
N LYS A 283 -9.74 -15.57 17.67
CA LYS A 283 -10.52 -16.60 18.38
C LYS A 283 -10.64 -17.91 17.62
N ASP A 284 -10.90 -17.83 16.32
CA ASP A 284 -11.18 -19.00 15.49
C ASP A 284 -9.93 -19.57 14.79
N SER A 285 -8.93 -18.73 14.54
CA SER A 285 -7.68 -19.15 13.91
C SER A 285 -6.61 -18.06 14.02
N LEU A 286 -5.34 -18.46 14.05
CA LEU A 286 -4.22 -17.53 13.93
C LEU A 286 -4.04 -17.03 12.48
N PRO A 287 -3.40 -15.86 12.28
CA PRO A 287 -2.98 -15.42 10.95
C PRO A 287 -1.85 -16.30 10.41
N HIS A 288 -1.79 -16.45 9.09
CA HIS A 288 -0.64 -17.02 8.41
C HIS A 288 0.50 -16.00 8.27
N LEU A 289 0.13 -14.71 8.17
CA LEU A 289 1.07 -13.62 8.02
C LEU A 289 0.52 -12.34 8.65
N VAL A 290 1.39 -11.60 9.34
CA VAL A 290 1.11 -10.23 9.80
C VAL A 290 1.95 -9.28 8.96
N ILE A 291 1.32 -8.28 8.34
CA ILE A 291 1.98 -7.29 7.48
C ILE A 291 1.70 -5.89 8.04
N ALA A 292 2.75 -5.08 8.19
CA ALA A 292 2.66 -3.73 8.73
C ALA A 292 3.50 -2.75 7.88
N PRO A 293 3.10 -2.48 6.62
CA PRO A 293 3.98 -1.82 5.64
C PRO A 293 4.26 -0.36 5.99
N ASN A 294 3.31 0.34 6.63
CA ASN A 294 3.49 1.72 7.07
C ASN A 294 2.76 2.04 8.39
N ALA A 295 2.52 1.05 9.25
CA ALA A 295 1.81 1.27 10.51
C ALA A 295 2.60 2.11 11.55
N GLY A 296 3.87 2.44 11.28
CA GLY A 296 4.72 3.16 12.20
C GLY A 296 5.06 2.35 13.46
N VAL A 297 5.07 1.01 13.36
CA VAL A 297 5.34 0.10 14.49
C VAL A 297 6.66 0.43 15.20
N ALA A 298 7.70 0.75 14.44
CA ALA A 298 9.01 1.14 14.99
C ALA A 298 9.13 2.63 15.32
N ALA A 299 8.11 3.45 14.99
CA ALA A 299 8.18 4.91 15.10
C ALA A 299 7.34 5.48 16.26
N TYR A 300 6.24 4.83 16.63
CA TYR A 300 5.34 5.33 17.67
C TYR A 300 5.23 4.37 18.85
N ALA A 301 5.42 4.90 20.06
CA ALA A 301 5.36 4.14 21.31
C ALA A 301 4.02 3.43 21.52
N SER A 302 2.93 3.94 20.93
CA SER A 302 1.61 3.30 20.96
C SER A 302 1.59 1.89 20.35
N TRP A 303 2.55 1.55 19.48
CA TRP A 303 2.67 0.22 18.89
C TRP A 303 3.63 -0.72 19.64
N LEU A 304 4.30 -0.27 20.70
CA LEU A 304 5.23 -1.13 21.46
C LEU A 304 4.56 -2.42 21.98
N PRO A 305 3.33 -2.40 22.52
CA PRO A 305 2.69 -3.64 22.95
C PRO A 305 2.39 -4.59 21.79
N THR A 306 2.20 -4.07 20.56
CA THR A 306 2.06 -4.90 19.35
C THR A 306 3.32 -5.69 19.07
N ILE A 307 4.51 -5.12 19.26
CA ILE A 307 5.78 -5.84 19.04
C ILE A 307 5.89 -7.03 20.00
N VAL A 308 5.55 -6.82 21.28
CA VAL A 308 5.54 -7.89 22.28
C VAL A 308 4.54 -8.98 21.90
N CYS A 309 3.33 -8.60 21.46
CA CYS A 309 2.30 -9.52 21.00
C CYS A 309 2.73 -10.38 19.79
N LEU A 310 3.57 -9.84 18.90
CA LEU A 310 4.07 -10.57 17.71
C LEU A 310 5.23 -11.52 18.01
N GLN A 311 5.88 -11.37 19.16
CA GLN A 311 6.95 -12.26 19.63
C GLN A 311 6.45 -13.43 20.48
N SER A 312 5.17 -13.39 20.86
CA SER A 312 4.49 -14.39 21.70
C SER A 312 3.89 -15.49 20.86
#